data_AF-A0A818F342-F1
#
_entry.id   AF-A0A818F342-F1
#
_cell.length_a   1.000
_cell.length_b   1.000
_cell.length_c   1.000
_cell.angle_alpha   90.00
_cell.angle_beta   90.00
_cell.angle_gamma   90.00
#
_symmetry.space_group_name_H-M   'P 1'
#
loop_
_entity.id
_entity.type
_entity.pdbx_description
1 polymer ?
#
loop_
_entity_poly.entity_id
_entity_poly.type
_entity_poly.pdbx_seq_one_letter_code
_entity_poly.pdbx_strand_id
1 'polypeptide(L)'
;IISSENIKFQNEDLNEFIKPIKFLLDEIINHEKQIQIPNYLKSFVEQHLTLWIESGIKALEMEEGRHYIIDVNKSVTKLDKHPNIIIIDCNTGVDQTNTQWNECLHQFLQLKHQCKTSLLNLKAVFISNIT
;
A
#
# COMPACT_ATOMS: atom_id res chain seq x y z
N ILE A 1 8.68 36.46 -40.12
CA ILE A 1 8.72 35.20 -40.90
C ILE A 1 9.28 34.02 -40.08
N ILE A 2 9.88 34.21 -38.90
CA ILE A 2 10.49 33.12 -38.09
C ILE A 2 9.47 32.36 -37.18
N SER A 3 8.16 32.45 -37.46
CA SER A 3 7.14 32.16 -36.44
C SER A 3 6.49 30.79 -36.57
N SER A 4 6.47 30.17 -37.76
CA SER A 4 5.68 28.96 -38.02
C SER A 4 6.49 27.66 -38.01
N GLU A 5 7.75 27.69 -38.43
CA GLU A 5 8.60 26.50 -38.46
C GLU A 5 9.13 26.12 -37.07
N ASN A 6 9.52 27.11 -36.25
CA ASN A 6 10.02 26.87 -34.89
C ASN A 6 8.95 26.27 -33.95
N ILE A 7 7.68 26.68 -34.13
CA ILE A 7 6.55 26.13 -33.39
C ILE A 7 6.25 24.68 -33.84
N LYS A 8 6.47 24.35 -35.11
CA LYS A 8 6.25 22.99 -35.64
C LYS A 8 7.29 22.01 -35.13
N PHE A 9 8.57 22.39 -35.13
CA PHE A 9 9.66 21.58 -34.58
C PHE A 9 9.47 21.27 -33.09
N GLN A 10 9.12 22.28 -32.27
CA GLN A 10 8.84 22.05 -30.85
C GLN A 10 7.63 21.13 -30.59
N ASN A 11 6.62 21.16 -31.47
CA ASN A 11 5.43 20.30 -31.34
C ASN A 11 5.69 18.85 -31.79
N GLU A 12 6.59 18.62 -32.76
CA GLU A 12 7.00 17.27 -33.15
C GLU A 12 7.82 16.60 -32.04
N ASP A 13 8.76 17.33 -31.43
CA ASP A 13 9.52 16.86 -30.26
C ASP A 13 8.57 16.53 -29.09
N LEU A 14 7.60 17.40 -28.79
CA LEU A 14 6.64 17.16 -27.71
C LEU A 14 5.77 15.92 -27.97
N ASN A 15 5.34 15.70 -29.21
CA ASN A 15 4.57 14.52 -29.59
C ASN A 15 5.39 13.23 -29.51
N GLU A 16 6.70 13.30 -29.70
CA GLU A 16 7.61 12.17 -29.49
C GLU A 16 7.67 11.77 -28.01
N PHE A 17 7.66 12.74 -27.08
CA PHE A 17 7.59 12.46 -25.63
C PHE A 17 6.20 12.01 -25.15
N ILE A 18 5.12 12.53 -25.74
CA ILE A 18 3.75 12.17 -25.33
C ILE A 18 3.39 10.73 -25.73
N LYS A 19 3.93 10.22 -26.84
CA LYS A 19 3.63 8.86 -27.33
C LYS A 19 3.98 7.75 -26.31
N PRO A 20 5.21 7.68 -25.74
CA PRO A 20 5.56 6.71 -24.70
C PRO A 20 4.68 6.84 -23.46
N ILE A 21 4.40 8.08 -23.04
CA ILE A 21 3.56 8.33 -21.85
C ILE A 21 2.14 7.81 -22.09
N LYS A 22 1.54 8.11 -23.24
CA LYS A 22 0.23 7.58 -23.63
C LYS A 22 0.24 6.06 -23.70
N PHE A 23 1.27 5.48 -24.30
CA PHE A 23 1.41 4.02 -24.36
C PHE A 23 1.47 3.40 -22.97
N LEU A 24 2.28 3.95 -22.06
CA LEU A 24 2.38 3.46 -20.68
C LEU A 24 1.06 3.62 -19.91
N LEU A 25 0.37 4.74 -20.11
CA LEU A 25 -0.95 4.95 -19.49
C LEU A 25 -2.00 3.99 -20.04
N ASP A 26 -2.03 3.80 -21.37
CA ASP A 26 -2.92 2.85 -22.02
C ASP A 26 -2.60 1.41 -21.60
N GLU A 27 -1.33 1.07 -21.42
CA GLU A 27 -0.92 -0.21 -20.87
C GLU A 27 -1.44 -0.36 -19.43
N ILE A 28 -1.23 0.62 -18.55
CA ILE A 28 -1.71 0.57 -17.16
C ILE A 28 -3.24 0.48 -17.07
N ILE A 29 -3.96 1.21 -17.93
CA ILE A 29 -5.43 1.27 -17.94
C ILE A 29 -6.04 -0.01 -18.52
N ASN A 30 -5.50 -0.49 -19.64
CA ASN A 30 -6.07 -1.61 -20.39
C ASN A 30 -5.48 -2.97 -20.00
N HIS A 31 -4.43 -3.02 -19.19
CA HIS A 31 -3.90 -4.27 -18.68
C HIS A 31 -4.96 -4.95 -17.80
N GLU A 32 -5.48 -6.08 -18.26
CA GLU A 32 -6.30 -6.95 -17.42
C GLU A 32 -5.45 -7.34 -16.20
N LYS A 33 -5.82 -6.83 -15.02
CA LYS A 33 -5.17 -7.20 -13.76
C LYS A 33 -5.62 -8.62 -13.39
N GLN A 34 -5.19 -9.62 -14.14
CA GLN A 34 -5.44 -11.01 -13.82
C GLN A 34 -4.58 -11.42 -12.63
N ILE A 35 -5.14 -11.30 -11.43
CA ILE A 35 -4.55 -11.87 -10.23
C ILE A 35 -4.77 -13.39 -10.29
N GLN A 36 -3.73 -14.14 -10.61
CA GLN A 36 -3.77 -15.60 -10.61
C GLN A 36 -3.71 -16.11 -9.16
N ILE A 37 -4.87 -16.47 -8.61
CA ILE A 37 -4.98 -17.01 -7.26
C ILE A 37 -4.79 -18.54 -7.32
N PRO A 38 -3.79 -19.10 -6.61
CA PRO A 38 -3.63 -20.55 -6.49
C PRO A 38 -4.92 -21.22 -6.02
N ASN A 39 -5.29 -22.36 -6.60
CA ASN A 39 -6.58 -23.02 -6.33
C ASN A 39 -6.84 -23.26 -4.83
N TYR A 40 -5.81 -23.59 -4.06
CA TYR A 40 -5.92 -23.84 -2.62
C TYR A 40 -6.14 -22.56 -1.78
N LEU A 41 -5.93 -21.37 -2.35
CA LEU A 41 -6.17 -20.09 -1.69
C LEU A 41 -7.49 -19.45 -2.10
N LYS A 42 -8.19 -19.95 -3.12
CA LYS A 42 -9.43 -19.33 -3.64
C LYS A 42 -10.48 -19.13 -2.55
N SER A 43 -10.82 -20.20 -1.83
CA SER A 43 -11.81 -20.13 -0.75
C SER A 43 -11.38 -19.20 0.39
N PHE A 44 -10.08 -19.16 0.70
CA PHE A 44 -9.54 -18.22 1.69
C PHE A 44 -9.72 -16.77 1.23
N VAL A 45 -9.33 -16.46 -0.01
CA VAL A 45 -9.50 -15.12 -0.57
C VAL A 45 -10.97 -14.73 -0.62
N GLU A 46 -11.84 -15.60 -1.13
CA GLU A 46 -13.29 -15.34 -1.22
C GLU A 46 -13.92 -15.02 0.14
N GLN A 47 -13.51 -15.72 1.20
CA GLN A 47 -14.00 -15.49 2.57
C GLN A 47 -13.54 -14.14 3.14
N HIS A 48 -12.32 -13.73 2.86
CA HIS A 48 -11.71 -12.53 3.46
C HIS A 48 -11.82 -11.28 2.57
N LEU A 49 -12.18 -11.42 1.30
CA LEU A 49 -12.14 -10.34 0.31
C LEU A 49 -12.95 -9.11 0.74
N THR A 50 -14.17 -9.32 1.25
CA THR A 50 -15.03 -8.23 1.74
C THR A 50 -14.34 -7.46 2.86
N LEU A 51 -13.79 -8.17 3.85
CA LEU A 51 -13.09 -7.55 4.99
C LEU A 51 -11.81 -6.84 4.56
N TRP A 52 -11.11 -7.36 3.55
CA TRP A 52 -9.94 -6.69 2.98
C TRP A 52 -10.33 -5.40 2.25
N ILE A 53 -11.44 -5.39 1.50
CA ILE A 53 -11.93 -4.16 0.86
C ILE A 53 -12.29 -3.12 1.91
N GLU A 54 -13.05 -3.51 2.94
CA GLU A 54 -13.40 -2.62 4.06
C GLU A 54 -12.16 -2.10 4.79
N SER A 55 -11.18 -2.97 5.04
CA SER A 55 -9.90 -2.59 5.66
C SER A 55 -9.09 -1.65 4.78
N GLY A 56 -9.15 -1.82 3.46
CA GLY A 56 -8.52 -0.90 2.50
C GLY A 56 -9.13 0.50 2.57
N ILE A 57 -10.47 0.58 2.57
CA ILE A 57 -11.19 1.86 2.74
C ILE A 57 -10.84 2.49 4.09
N LYS A 58 -10.90 1.73 5.17
CA LYS A 58 -10.55 2.18 6.51
C LYS A 58 -9.11 2.70 6.58
N ALA A 59 -8.14 2.03 5.94
CA ALA A 59 -6.76 2.49 5.90
C ALA A 59 -6.62 3.88 5.23
N LEU A 60 -7.45 4.19 4.23
CA LEU A 60 -7.48 5.50 3.60
C LEU A 60 -7.98 6.57 4.57
N GLU A 61 -9.01 6.26 5.35
CA GLU A 61 -9.62 7.15 6.37
C GLU A 61 -8.73 7.37 7.60
N MET A 62 -7.85 6.43 7.94
CA MET A 62 -7.00 6.54 9.13
C MET A 62 -5.89 7.59 9.01
N GLU A 63 -5.88 8.49 9.99
CA GLU A 63 -4.93 9.60 10.15
C GLU A 63 -3.67 9.20 10.93
N GLU A 64 -2.50 9.60 10.41
CA GLU A 64 -1.21 9.55 11.11
C GLU A 64 -1.22 10.50 12.32
N GLY A 65 -0.54 10.14 13.41
CA GLY A 65 -0.47 10.88 14.67
C GLY A 65 -1.68 10.69 15.58
N ARG A 66 -2.76 10.11 15.06
CA ARG A 66 -3.96 9.78 15.83
C ARG A 66 -4.17 8.28 16.00
N HIS A 67 -4.15 7.53 14.90
CA HIS A 67 -4.43 6.09 14.91
C HIS A 67 -3.13 5.27 14.90
N TYR A 68 -2.09 5.79 14.25
CA TYR A 68 -0.75 5.22 14.18
C TYR A 68 0.26 6.33 14.03
N ILE A 69 1.53 6.00 14.26
CA ILE A 69 2.67 6.83 13.88
C ILE A 69 3.55 6.05 12.90
N ILE A 70 4.29 6.81 12.08
CA ILE A 70 5.33 6.26 11.23
C ILE A 70 6.65 6.46 11.97
N ASP A 71 7.28 5.37 12.39
CA ASP A 71 8.63 5.43 12.92
C ASP A 71 9.62 5.57 11.77
N VAL A 72 9.76 6.81 11.31
CA VAL A 72 10.90 7.25 10.49
C VAL A 72 11.99 7.63 11.47
N ASN A 73 12.67 6.62 12.02
CA ASN A 73 13.70 6.80 13.02
C ASN A 73 14.72 7.88 12.57
N LYS A 74 14.68 9.08 13.18
CA LYS A 74 15.58 10.23 12.95
C LYS A 74 17.00 9.99 13.49
N SER A 75 17.50 8.76 13.41
CA SER A 75 18.82 8.39 13.90
C SER A 75 19.79 8.35 12.72
N VAL A 76 20.71 9.31 12.72
CA VAL A 76 21.71 9.65 11.70
C VAL A 76 22.68 8.49 11.34
N THR A 77 22.54 7.29 11.92
CA THR A 77 23.60 6.27 11.93
C THR A 77 23.26 4.90 11.36
N LYS A 78 22.10 4.68 10.70
CA LYS A 78 21.85 3.38 10.03
C LYS A 78 21.24 3.55 8.64
N LEU A 79 22.02 3.19 7.62
CA LEU A 79 21.74 3.28 6.19
C LEU A 79 20.57 2.37 5.73
N ASP A 80 20.15 1.42 6.56
CA ASP A 80 19.22 0.34 6.19
C ASP A 80 17.94 0.29 7.05
N LYS A 81 17.35 1.45 7.38
CA LYS A 81 16.08 1.48 8.13
C LYS A 81 14.91 1.87 7.23
N HIS A 82 13.98 0.95 7.06
CA HIS A 82 12.71 1.19 6.38
C HIS A 82 11.68 1.77 7.37
N PRO A 83 10.83 2.72 6.93
CA PRO A 83 9.75 3.25 7.76
C PRO A 83 8.81 2.12 8.19
N ASN A 84 8.37 2.16 9.45
CA ASN A 84 7.46 1.18 10.02
C ASN A 84 6.23 1.85 10.64
N ILE A 85 5.10 1.16 10.60
CA ILE A 85 3.83 1.63 11.18
C ILE A 85 3.73 1.11 12.62
N ILE A 86 3.57 2.01 13.59
CA ILE A 86 3.33 1.67 15.01
C ILE A 86 1.91 2.09 15.37
N ILE A 87 1.16 1.16 15.94
CA ILE A 87 -0.21 1.38 16.40
C ILE A 87 -0.18 2.22 17.68
N ILE A 88 -1.06 3.23 17.75
CA ILE A 88 -1.29 4.00 18.97
C ILE A 88 -2.64 3.62 19.55
N ASP A 89 -2.67 3.28 20.84
CA ASP A 89 -3.93 3.19 21.57
C ASP A 89 -4.51 4.59 21.80
N CYS A 90 -5.67 4.89 21.22
CA CYS A 90 -6.30 6.20 21.35
C CYS A 90 -6.72 6.54 22.79
N ASN A 91 -6.90 5.54 23.66
CA ASN A 91 -7.33 5.78 25.04
C ASN A 91 -6.16 6.08 25.98
N THR A 92 -5.01 5.46 25.74
CA THR A 92 -3.86 5.54 26.66
C THR A 92 -2.65 6.25 26.06
N GLY A 93 -2.63 6.46 24.74
CA GLY A 93 -1.48 7.00 24.00
C GLY A 93 -0.27 6.07 23.98
N VAL A 94 -0.42 4.79 24.37
CA VAL A 94 0.68 3.83 24.44
C VAL A 94 0.95 3.22 23.07
N ASP A 95 2.24 3.17 22.71
CA ASP A 95 2.74 2.53 21.50
C ASP A 95 2.62 0.99 21.59
N GLN A 96 1.96 0.38 20.62
CA GLN A 96 1.86 -1.09 20.51
C GLN A 96 2.84 -1.60 19.44
N THR A 97 4.14 -1.47 19.73
CA THR A 97 5.26 -1.73 18.80
C THR A 97 5.33 -3.15 18.22
N ASN A 98 4.71 -4.15 18.88
CA ASN A 98 4.70 -5.56 18.44
C ASN A 98 3.31 -6.05 18.03
N THR A 99 2.39 -5.13 17.73
CA THR A 99 1.02 -5.46 17.35
C THR A 99 0.76 -5.06 15.91
N GLN A 100 -0.03 -5.88 15.22
CA GLN A 100 -0.49 -5.61 13.87
C GLN A 100 -2.01 -5.70 13.84
N TRP A 101 -2.64 -4.84 13.04
CA TRP A 101 -4.05 -4.99 12.71
C TRP A 101 -4.27 -6.19 11.77
N ASN A 102 -5.41 -6.84 11.93
CA ASN A 102 -5.85 -7.98 11.15
C ASN A 102 -6.48 -7.57 9.80
N GLU A 103 -6.93 -8.57 9.03
CA GLU A 103 -7.67 -8.38 7.77
C GLU A 103 -6.98 -7.46 6.76
N CYS A 104 -5.65 -7.60 6.62
CA CYS A 104 -4.79 -6.78 5.76
C CYS A 104 -4.72 -5.28 6.12
N LEU A 105 -5.40 -4.80 7.17
CA LEU A 105 -5.43 -3.37 7.51
C LEU A 105 -4.03 -2.79 7.75
N HIS A 106 -3.18 -3.53 8.47
CA HIS A 106 -1.81 -3.09 8.73
C HIS A 106 -0.99 -3.02 7.43
N GLN A 107 -1.17 -3.99 6.54
CA GLN A 107 -0.50 -4.05 5.24
C GLN A 107 -0.96 -2.91 4.32
N PHE A 108 -2.24 -2.55 4.34
CA PHE A 108 -2.73 -1.39 3.59
C PHE A 108 -2.15 -0.06 4.09
N LEU A 109 -1.98 0.10 5.40
CA LEU A 109 -1.29 1.27 5.95
C LEU A 109 0.19 1.31 5.58
N GLN A 110 0.86 0.15 5.56
CA GLN A 110 2.23 0.06 5.07
C GLN A 110 2.32 0.47 3.59
N LEU A 111 1.40 -0.01 2.74
CA LEU A 111 1.33 0.38 1.33
C LEU A 111 1.04 1.87 1.14
N LYS A 112 0.13 2.44 1.95
CA LYS A 112 -0.23 3.87 1.94
C LYS A 112 1.00 4.77 2.11
N HIS A 113 1.95 4.35 2.95
CA HIS A 113 3.15 5.12 3.29
C HIS A 113 4.43 4.62 2.62
N GLN A 114 4.31 3.71 1.64
CA GLN A 114 5.43 3.05 0.97
C GLN A 114 6.43 2.39 1.96
N CYS A 115 5.92 1.90 3.08
CA CYS A 115 6.68 1.09 4.04
C CYS A 115 6.91 -0.31 3.51
N LYS A 116 7.88 -1.02 4.10
CA LYS A 116 8.09 -2.45 3.81
C LYS A 116 6.85 -3.25 4.26
N THR A 117 6.18 -3.89 3.31
CA THR A 117 5.01 -4.72 3.61
C THR A 117 5.41 -5.96 4.40
N SER A 118 4.81 -6.14 5.57
CA SER A 118 4.97 -7.35 6.38
C SER A 118 4.03 -8.46 5.92
N LEU A 119 4.38 -9.71 6.21
CA LEU A 119 3.51 -10.86 5.97
C LEU A 119 2.17 -10.73 6.72
N LEU A 120 1.13 -11.38 6.22
CA LEU A 120 -0.14 -11.50 6.92
C LEU A 120 0.00 -12.45 8.11
N ASN A 121 -0.46 -12.01 9.28
CA ASN A 121 -0.50 -12.85 10.47
C ASN A 121 -1.80 -13.66 10.50
N LEU A 122 -1.71 -14.96 10.29
CA LEU A 122 -2.83 -15.89 10.41
C LEU A 122 -2.94 -16.36 11.86
N LYS A 123 -4.04 -16.01 12.54
CA LYS A 123 -4.27 -16.45 13.92
C LYS A 123 -4.71 -17.91 13.93
N ALA A 124 -3.95 -18.76 14.61
CA ALA A 124 -4.38 -20.09 15.01
C ALA A 124 -5.09 -20.02 16.37
N VAL A 125 -6.28 -20.63 16.48
CA VAL A 125 -7.01 -20.74 17.75
C VAL A 125 -6.54 -22.00 18.47
N PHE A 126 -5.96 -21.83 19.66
CA PHE A 126 -5.62 -22.93 20.55
C PHE A 126 -6.69 -23.01 21.65
N ILE A 127 -7.44 -24.12 21.70
CA ILE A 127 -8.39 -24.39 22.77
C ILE A 127 -7.72 -25.33 23.76
N SER A 128 -7.37 -24.84 24.94
CA SER A 128 -6.92 -25.69 26.05
C SER A 128 -8.13 -26.09 26.89
N ASN A 129 -8.45 -27.39 26.93
CA ASN A 129 -9.41 -27.89 27.92
C ASN A 129 -8.73 -27.84 29.29
N ILE A 130 -9.22 -26.94 30.14
CA ILE A 130 -8.98 -27.00 31.59
C ILE A 130 -10.11 -27.86 32.14
N THR A 131 -9.77 -29.04 32.67
CA THR A 131 -10.71 -29.93 33.38
C THR A 131 -10.60 -29.66 34.86
#